data_AF-A0A3C0QFK7-F1
#
_entry.id   AF-A0A3C0QFK7-F1
#
_cell.length_a   1.000
_cell.length_b   1.000
_cell.length_c   1.000
_cell.angle_alpha   90.00
_cell.angle_beta   90.00
_cell.angle_gamma   90.00
#
_symmetry.space_group_name_H-M   'P 1'
#
loop_
_entity.id
_entity.type
_entity.pdbx_description
1 polymer ?
#
loop_
_entity_poly.entity_id
_entity_poly.type
_entity_poly.pdbx_seq_one_letter_code
_entity_poly.pdbx_strand_id
1 'polypeptide(L)'
;MTLRRKTQIALGITLLLLLLLLDLTFTNFLRRSAEQTDRERITLNLSRAVVSINAEAKTLSAIAANWAHSDATWNYMNGRNPDYAADTLNRNALTEIGISSMIFIDSGNMVRLFRNFSS
;
A
#
# COMPACT_ATOMS: atom_id res chain seq x y z
N MET A 1 8.50 38.83 58.84
CA MET A 1 7.43 38.03 58.20
C MET A 1 6.79 37.15 59.25
N THR A 2 5.47 37.16 59.39
CA THR A 2 4.76 36.26 60.29
C THR A 2 4.94 34.80 59.83
N LEU A 3 5.04 33.86 60.77
CA LEU A 3 5.28 32.44 60.50
C LEU A 3 4.32 31.90 59.43
N ARG A 4 3.05 32.32 59.50
CA ARG A 4 1.98 32.04 58.52
C ARG A 4 2.38 32.33 57.06
N ARG A 5 3.02 33.47 56.78
CA ARG A 5 3.38 33.87 55.41
C ARG A 5 4.49 33.00 54.83
N LYS A 6 5.45 32.56 55.66
CA LYS A 6 6.50 31.60 55.25
C LYS A 6 5.90 30.24 54.91
N THR A 7 4.96 29.75 55.72
CA THR A 7 4.32 28.44 55.48
C THR A 7 3.47 28.45 54.21
N GLN A 8 2.74 29.55 53.95
CA GLN A 8 1.95 29.71 52.72
C GLN A 8 2.82 29.73 51.46
N ILE A 9 3.95 30.44 51.49
CA ILE A 9 4.90 30.46 50.37
C ILE A 9 5.50 29.07 50.15
N ALA A 10 5.92 28.40 51.22
CA ALA A 10 6.47 27.05 51.13
C ALA A 10 5.44 26.07 50.51
N LEU A 11 4.20 26.07 50.99
CA LEU A 11 3.12 25.23 50.43
C LEU A 11 2.85 25.53 48.96
N GLY A 12 2.84 26.81 48.56
CA GLY A 12 2.67 27.21 47.16
C GLY A 12 3.79 26.69 46.26
N ILE A 13 5.04 26.79 46.71
CA ILE A 13 6.20 26.27 45.98
C ILE A 13 6.12 24.74 45.85
N THR A 14 5.78 24.03 46.92
CA THR A 14 5.65 22.56 46.88
C THR A 14 4.55 22.12 45.92
N LEU A 15 3.41 22.81 45.92
CA LEU A 15 2.31 22.53 45.00
C LEU A 15 2.72 22.77 43.55
N LEU A 16 3.42 23.87 43.27
CA LEU A 16 3.96 24.18 41.95
C LEU A 16 4.95 23.12 41.47
N LEU A 17 5.87 22.67 42.33
CA LEU A 17 6.80 21.60 42.02
C LEU A 17 6.11 20.28 41.71
N LEU A 18 5.07 19.93 42.48
CA LEU A 18 4.27 18.73 42.25
C LEU A 18 3.54 18.79 40.90
N LEU A 19 2.94 19.93 40.56
CA LEU A 19 2.28 20.13 39.27
C LEU A 19 3.27 20.02 38.11
N LEU A 20 4.46 20.62 38.24
CA LEU A 20 5.50 20.57 37.21
C LEU A 20 6.02 19.14 36.99
N LEU A 21 6.23 18.38 38.06
CA LEU A 21 6.63 16.97 37.96
C LEU A 21 5.53 16.12 37.29
N LEU A 22 4.26 16.38 37.62
CA LEU A 22 3.14 15.68 37.02
C LEU A 22 3.04 15.97 35.52
N ASP A 23 3.19 17.23 35.11
CA ASP A 23 3.15 17.64 33.71
C ASP A 23 4.28 17.01 32.88
N LEU A 24 5.51 17.03 33.41
CA LEU A 24 6.68 16.43 32.75
C LEU A 24 6.54 14.91 32.57
N THR A 25 6.00 14.22 33.56
CA THR A 25 5.82 12.76 33.52
C THR A 25 4.69 12.36 32.59
N PHE A 26 3.53 13.01 32.67
CA PHE A 26 2.38 12.73 31.80
C PHE A 26 2.70 13.02 30.33
N THR A 27 3.31 14.16 30.04
CA THR A 27 3.62 14.56 28.66
C THR A 27 4.59 13.58 28.00
N ASN A 28 5.64 13.15 28.71
CA ASN A 28 6.58 12.16 28.17
C ASN A 28 5.94 10.78 28.00
N PHE A 29 5.12 10.34 28.95
CA PHE A 29 4.47 9.03 28.89
C PHE A 29 3.45 8.95 27.75
N LEU A 30 2.59 9.97 27.63
CA LEU A 30 1.57 10.06 26.58
C LEU A 30 2.22 10.14 25.19
N ARG A 31 3.26 10.97 25.04
CA ARG A 31 3.96 11.14 23.77
C ARG A 31 4.61 9.84 23.31
N ARG A 32 5.33 9.14 24.19
CA ARG A 32 5.97 7.84 23.84
C ARG A 32 4.94 6.79 23.48
N SER A 33 3.84 6.71 24.23
CA SER A 33 2.78 5.73 23.97
C SER A 33 2.06 6.00 22.64
N ALA A 34 1.82 7.28 22.33
CA ALA A 34 1.27 7.70 21.04
C ALA A 34 2.23 7.36 19.89
N GLU A 35 3.52 7.72 20.01
CA GLU A 35 4.53 7.43 18.99
C GLU A 35 4.67 5.92 18.73
N GLN A 36 4.61 5.08 19.76
CA GLN A 36 4.65 3.63 19.60
C GLN A 36 3.39 3.12 18.88
N THR A 37 2.22 3.56 19.30
CA THR A 37 0.93 3.17 18.68
C THR A 37 0.89 3.58 17.21
N ASP A 38 1.38 4.77 16.87
CA ASP A 38 1.43 5.25 15.50
C ASP A 38 2.39 4.44 14.64
N ARG A 39 3.57 4.10 15.17
CA ARG A 39 4.52 3.21 14.46
C ARG A 39 3.94 1.84 14.17
N GLU A 40 3.25 1.24 15.15
CA GLU A 40 2.60 -0.05 14.98
C GLU A 40 1.50 0.02 13.90
N ARG A 41 0.66 1.07 13.93
CA ARG A 41 -0.38 1.31 12.91
C ARG A 41 0.21 1.52 11.51
N ILE A 42 1.25 2.32 11.38
CA ILE A 42 1.93 2.57 10.10
C ILE A 42 2.52 1.27 9.55
N THR A 43 3.20 0.49 10.40
CA THR A 43 3.82 -0.78 10.00
C THR A 43 2.76 -1.79 9.54
N LEU A 44 1.65 -1.89 10.26
CA LEU A 44 0.54 -2.76 9.89
C LEU A 44 -0.10 -2.35 8.55
N ASN A 45 -0.33 -1.05 8.34
CA ASN A 45 -0.89 -0.54 7.10
C ASN A 45 0.06 -0.75 5.92
N LEU A 46 1.36 -0.55 6.12
CA LEU A 46 2.37 -0.84 5.10
C LEU A 46 2.40 -2.32 4.75
N SER A 47 2.38 -3.20 5.76
CA SER A 47 2.33 -4.65 5.55
C SER A 47 1.10 -5.06 4.73
N ARG A 48 -0.08 -4.51 5.05
CA ARG A 48 -1.32 -4.75 4.30
C ARG A 48 -1.21 -4.28 2.85
N ALA A 49 -0.65 -3.09 2.61
CA ALA A 49 -0.44 -2.58 1.26
C ALA A 49 0.49 -3.49 0.44
N VAL A 50 1.61 -3.93 1.03
CA VAL A 50 2.55 -4.86 0.39
C VAL A 50 1.88 -6.20 0.06
N VAL A 51 1.12 -6.76 1.00
CA VAL A 51 0.39 -8.03 0.78
C VAL A 51 -0.64 -7.86 -0.34
N SER A 52 -1.39 -6.76 -0.37
CA SER A 52 -2.37 -6.49 -1.42
C SER A 52 -1.73 -6.36 -2.79
N ILE A 53 -0.61 -5.63 -2.91
CA ILE A 53 0.14 -5.48 -4.17
C ILE A 53 0.67 -6.84 -4.65
N ASN A 54 1.24 -7.64 -3.76
CA ASN A 54 1.75 -8.96 -4.11
C ASN A 54 0.63 -9.93 -4.53
N ALA A 55 -0.54 -9.85 -3.89
CA ALA A 55 -1.70 -10.63 -4.29
C ALA A 55 -2.15 -10.24 -5.71
N GLU A 56 -2.21 -8.94 -6.02
CA GLU A 56 -2.57 -8.44 -7.35
C GLU A 56 -1.55 -8.88 -8.42
N ALA A 57 -0.25 -8.76 -8.13
CA ALA A 57 0.81 -9.21 -9.02
C ALA A 57 0.71 -10.72 -9.31
N LYS A 58 0.36 -11.53 -8.29
CA LYS A 58 0.14 -12.97 -8.47
C LYS A 58 -1.10 -13.26 -9.32
N THR A 59 -2.19 -12.52 -9.13
CA THR A 59 -3.39 -12.61 -9.97
C THR A 59 -3.06 -12.28 -11.42
N LEU A 60 -2.37 -11.17 -11.68
CA LEU A 60 -1.92 -10.78 -13.02
C LEU A 60 -0.98 -11.80 -13.65
N SER A 61 -0.11 -12.43 -12.86
CA SER A 61 0.76 -13.52 -13.34
C SER A 61 -0.02 -14.78 -13.72
N ALA A 62 -1.04 -15.15 -12.94
CA ALA A 62 -1.88 -16.31 -13.23
C ALA A 62 -2.73 -16.08 -14.48
N ILE A 63 -3.28 -14.87 -14.60
CA ILE A 63 -3.90 -14.31 -15.79
C ILE A 63 -2.96 -14.50 -16.98
N ALA A 64 -1.77 -13.89 -16.96
CA ALA A 64 -0.80 -13.95 -18.05
C ALA A 64 -0.45 -15.39 -18.46
N ALA A 65 -0.26 -16.29 -17.49
CA ALA A 65 0.00 -17.71 -17.75
C ALA A 65 -1.17 -18.39 -18.49
N ASN A 66 -2.42 -18.09 -18.12
CA ASN A 66 -3.60 -18.64 -18.79
C ASN A 66 -3.68 -18.22 -20.26
N TRP A 67 -3.41 -16.94 -20.59
CA TRP A 67 -3.30 -16.52 -21.99
C TRP A 67 -2.08 -17.13 -22.68
N ALA A 68 -0.92 -17.19 -22.01
CA ALA A 68 0.30 -17.72 -22.61
C ALA A 68 0.18 -19.21 -23.00
N HIS A 69 -0.55 -20.00 -22.22
CA HIS A 69 -0.80 -21.42 -22.50
C HIS A 69 -1.98 -21.68 -23.43
N SER A 70 -2.74 -20.66 -23.83
CA SER A 70 -3.89 -20.83 -24.72
C SER A 70 -3.45 -21.10 -26.17
N ASP A 71 -4.04 -22.12 -26.78
CA ASP A 71 -3.86 -22.42 -28.21
C ASP A 71 -4.23 -21.23 -29.11
N ALA A 72 -5.19 -20.39 -28.70
CA ALA A 72 -5.59 -19.21 -29.45
C ALA A 72 -4.46 -18.17 -29.51
N THR A 73 -3.82 -17.90 -28.37
CA THR A 73 -2.62 -17.04 -28.28
C THR A 73 -1.46 -17.62 -29.08
N TRP A 74 -1.24 -18.93 -28.98
CA TRP A 74 -0.21 -19.62 -29.76
C TRP A 74 -0.44 -19.47 -31.28
N ASN A 75 -1.69 -19.67 -31.73
CA ASN A 75 -2.06 -19.51 -33.14
C ASN A 75 -1.89 -18.06 -33.61
N TYR A 76 -2.24 -17.07 -32.78
CA TYR A 76 -1.98 -15.66 -33.07
C TYR A 76 -0.47 -15.37 -33.22
N MET A 77 0.34 -15.82 -32.27
CA MET A 77 1.80 -15.59 -32.27
C MET A 77 2.49 -16.25 -33.47
N ASN A 78 1.93 -17.34 -34.02
CA ASN A 78 2.40 -18.01 -35.23
C ASN A 78 1.75 -17.50 -36.53
N GLY A 79 0.95 -16.42 -36.47
CA GLY A 79 0.32 -15.81 -37.64
C GLY A 79 -0.86 -16.59 -38.23
N ARG A 80 -1.39 -17.59 -37.51
CA ARG A 80 -2.50 -18.45 -37.97
C ARG A 80 -3.89 -17.90 -37.65
N ASN A 81 -3.98 -16.88 -36.80
CA ASN A 81 -5.23 -16.18 -36.47
C ASN A 81 -4.97 -14.69 -36.25
N PRO A 82 -4.84 -13.87 -37.31
CA PRO A 82 -4.50 -12.45 -37.18
C PRO A 82 -5.59 -11.62 -36.46
N ASP A 83 -6.86 -12.04 -36.54
CA ASP A 83 -8.01 -11.30 -36.00
C ASP A 83 -8.18 -11.47 -34.48
N TYR A 84 -7.48 -12.43 -33.87
CA TYR A 84 -7.52 -12.72 -32.43
C TYR A 84 -7.40 -11.47 -31.54
N ALA A 85 -6.49 -10.55 -31.87
CA ALA A 85 -6.26 -9.35 -31.08
C ALA A 85 -7.42 -8.34 -31.16
N ALA A 86 -8.21 -8.35 -32.24
CA ALA A 86 -9.41 -7.52 -32.36
C ALA A 86 -10.60 -8.17 -31.64
N ASP A 87 -10.75 -9.49 -31.79
CA ASP A 87 -11.90 -10.23 -31.28
C ASP A 87 -11.82 -10.47 -29.77
N THR A 88 -10.63 -10.85 -29.27
CA THR A 88 -10.44 -11.33 -27.89
C THR A 88 -9.80 -10.29 -26.97
N LEU A 89 -8.94 -9.42 -27.50
CA LEU A 89 -8.18 -8.42 -26.72
C LEU A 89 -8.76 -7.00 -26.87
N ASN A 90 -10.09 -6.92 -26.99
CA ASN A 90 -10.81 -5.65 -27.02
C ASN A 90 -10.87 -5.01 -25.62
N ARG A 91 -11.16 -3.70 -25.59
CA ARG A 91 -11.18 -2.91 -24.35
C ARG A 91 -12.12 -3.52 -23.32
N ASN A 92 -13.36 -3.84 -23.71
CA ASN A 92 -14.38 -4.34 -22.78
C ASN A 92 -13.92 -5.63 -22.10
N ALA A 93 -13.40 -6.59 -22.87
CA ALA A 93 -12.91 -7.87 -22.37
C ALA A 93 -11.76 -7.70 -21.37
N LEU A 94 -10.78 -6.83 -21.67
CA LEU A 94 -9.65 -6.61 -20.76
C LEU A 94 -10.03 -5.78 -19.52
N THR A 95 -10.93 -4.81 -19.64
CA THR A 95 -11.40 -4.02 -18.49
C THR A 95 -12.26 -4.83 -17.53
N GLU A 96 -13.07 -5.77 -18.04
CA GLU A 96 -13.95 -6.62 -17.22
C GLU A 96 -13.15 -7.51 -16.26
N ILE A 97 -11.97 -7.96 -16.70
CA ILE A 97 -11.06 -8.81 -15.92
C ILE A 97 -9.95 -8.02 -15.21
N GLY A 98 -10.07 -6.69 -15.16
CA GLY A 98 -9.16 -5.81 -14.41
C GLY A 98 -7.79 -5.58 -15.05
N ILE A 99 -7.62 -5.89 -16.34
CA ILE A 99 -6.35 -5.71 -17.05
C ILE A 99 -6.33 -4.35 -17.75
N SER A 100 -5.44 -3.46 -17.30
CA SER A 100 -5.25 -2.15 -17.95
C SER A 100 -4.38 -2.22 -19.20
N SER A 101 -3.46 -3.18 -19.30
CA SER A 101 -2.53 -3.30 -20.42
C SER A 101 -2.05 -4.73 -20.62
N MET A 102 -1.77 -5.10 -21.87
CA MET A 102 -1.25 -6.41 -22.23
C MET A 102 -0.20 -6.28 -23.34
N ILE A 103 0.88 -7.06 -23.22
CA ILE A 103 1.99 -7.10 -24.17
C ILE A 103 2.27 -8.55 -24.52
N PHE A 104 2.35 -8.86 -25.83
CA PHE A 104 2.89 -10.13 -26.30
C PHE A 104 4.28 -9.93 -26.88
N ILE A 105 5.19 -10.79 -26.44
CA ILE A 105 6.61 -10.75 -26.79
C ILE A 105 6.94 -12.11 -27.42
N ASP A 106 7.65 -12.10 -28.55
CA ASP A 106 8.12 -13.35 -29.15
C ASP A 106 9.40 -13.87 -28.50
N SER A 107 9.86 -15.05 -28.92
CA SER A 107 11.09 -15.67 -28.41
C SER A 107 12.37 -14.88 -28.70
N GLY A 108 12.32 -13.91 -29.62
CA GLY A 108 13.40 -12.98 -29.92
C GLY A 108 13.35 -11.70 -29.09
N ASN A 109 12.48 -11.62 -28.08
CA ASN A 109 12.19 -10.42 -27.28
C ASN A 109 11.58 -9.26 -28.09
N MET A 110 10.98 -9.52 -29.25
CA MET A 110 10.31 -8.50 -30.04
C MET A 110 8.83 -8.39 -29.64
N VAL A 111 8.35 -7.17 -29.49
CA VAL A 111 6.93 -6.90 -29.22
C VAL A 111 6.09 -7.20 -30.46
N ARG A 112 5.17 -8.16 -30.33
CA ARG A 112 4.21 -8.53 -31.39
C ARG A 112 2.88 -7.84 -31.23
N LEU A 113 2.48 -7.55 -29.99
CA LEU A 113 1.26 -6.83 -29.68
C LEU A 113 1.45 -5.97 -28.44
N PHE A 114 0.92 -4.76 -28.49
CA PHE A 114 0.76 -3.88 -27.33
C PHE A 114 -0.65 -3.32 -27.31
N ARG A 115 -1.33 -3.44 -26.16
CA ARG A 115 -2.63 -2.84 -25.89
C ARG A 115 -2.59 -2.14 -24.55
N ASN A 116 -3.04 -0.90 -24.52
CA ASN A 116 -3.17 -0.10 -23.30
C ASN A 116 -4.55 0.55 -23.26
N PHE A 117 -5.24 0.35 -22.14
CA PHE A 117 -6.58 0.85 -21.85
C PHE A 117 -6.64 1.58 -20.49
N SER A 118 -5.51 2.02 -19.94
CA SER A 118 -5.42 2.74 -18.65
C SER A 118 -6.03 4.16 -18.65
N SER A 119 -6.79 4.52 -19.69
CA SER A 119 -7.38 5.84 -19.93
C SER A 119 -8.74 6.00 -19.25
#